data_AF-A0A1M6NMW3-F1
#
_entry.id   AF-A0A1M6NMW3-F1
#
_cell.length_a   1.000
_cell.length_b   1.000
_cell.length_c   1.000
_cell.angle_alpha   90.00
_cell.angle_beta   90.00
_cell.angle_gamma   90.00
#
_symmetry.space_group_name_H-M   'P 1'
#
loop_
_entity.id
_entity.type
_entity.pdbx_description
1 polymer ?
#
loop_
_entity_poly.entity_id
_entity_poly.type
_entity_poly.pdbx_seq_one_letter_code
_entity_poly.pdbx_strand_id
1 'polypeptide(L)'
;MQNEHNEKLGEGKLIHNILIVRNNEGEHYMMILLSIFILIIGIIMLISPDTWWQITESWKSYAAVEPSDFYIKITRVVGGFFSMIGVGGIIFFLLLP
;
A
#
# COMPACT_ATOMS: atom_id res chain seq x y z
N MET A 1 26.71 -11.98 -40.60
CA MET A 1 27.05 -10.60 -40.20
C MET A 1 25.83 -9.68 -40.12
N GLN A 2 25.24 -9.16 -41.21
CA GLN A 2 24.10 -8.22 -41.12
C GLN A 2 22.84 -8.86 -40.49
N ASN A 3 22.53 -10.11 -40.85
CA ASN A 3 21.37 -10.83 -40.33
C ASN A 3 21.48 -11.14 -38.83
N GLU A 4 22.67 -11.53 -38.37
CA GLU A 4 22.93 -11.81 -36.94
C GLU A 4 22.83 -10.54 -36.08
N HIS A 5 23.20 -9.38 -36.62
CA HIS A 5 23.04 -8.10 -35.92
C HIS A 5 21.55 -7.74 -35.76
N ASN A 6 20.75 -7.93 -36.81
CA ASN A 6 19.30 -7.67 -36.78
C ASN A 6 18.56 -8.65 -35.86
N GLU A 7 19.00 -9.91 -35.81
CA GLU A 7 18.46 -10.92 -34.90
C GLU A 7 18.73 -10.56 -33.43
N LYS A 8 19.98 -10.21 -33.09
CA LYS A 8 20.34 -9.74 -31.74
C LYS A 8 19.60 -8.47 -31.33
N LEU A 9 19.37 -7.55 -32.26
CA LEU A 9 18.58 -6.34 -32.03
C LEU A 9 17.10 -6.68 -31.77
N GLY A 10 16.55 -7.65 -32.52
CA GLY A 10 15.20 -8.17 -32.34
C GLY A 10 15.03 -8.83 -30.97
N GLU A 11 15.95 -9.70 -30.59
CA GLU A 11 15.93 -10.36 -29.27
C GLU A 11 16.04 -9.36 -28.12
N GLY A 12 16.94 -8.37 -28.23
CA GLY A 12 17.07 -7.32 -27.21
C GLY A 12 15.77 -6.53 -27.02
N LYS A 13 15.06 -6.21 -28.10
CA LYS A 13 13.76 -5.53 -28.06
C LYS A 13 12.65 -6.42 -27.47
N LEU A 14 12.65 -7.72 -27.79
CA LEU A 14 11.70 -8.67 -27.19
C LEU A 14 11.94 -8.84 -25.68
N ILE A 15 13.19 -9.01 -25.26
CA ILE A 15 13.54 -9.15 -23.84
C ILE A 15 13.14 -7.89 -23.07
N HIS A 16 13.40 -6.70 -23.63
CA HIS A 16 13.00 -5.44 -23.01
C HIS A 16 11.48 -5.33 -22.83
N ASN A 17 10.70 -5.69 -23.86
CA ASN A 17 9.24 -5.65 -23.76
C ASN A 17 8.70 -6.67 -22.75
N ILE A 18 9.28 -7.88 -22.69
CA ILE A 18 8.91 -8.91 -21.71
C ILE A 18 9.22 -8.43 -20.28
N LEU A 19 10.35 -7.76 -20.06
CA LEU A 19 10.71 -7.21 -18.76
C LEU A 19 9.76 -6.09 -18.33
N ILE A 20 9.36 -5.20 -19.25
CA ILE A 20 8.38 -4.14 -18.96
C ILE A 20 7.04 -4.76 -18.56
N VAL A 21 6.52 -5.70 -19.35
CA VAL A 21 5.24 -6.35 -19.05
C VAL A 21 5.32 -7.05 -17.70
N ARG A 22 6.35 -7.86 -17.47
CA ARG A 22 6.56 -8.56 -16.19
C ARG A 22 6.59 -7.61 -15.00
N ASN A 23 7.27 -6.47 -15.11
CA ASN A 23 7.36 -5.50 -14.03
C ASN A 23 6.00 -4.86 -13.76
N ASN A 24 5.27 -4.45 -14.79
CA ASN A 24 3.93 -3.86 -14.64
C ASN A 24 2.96 -4.81 -13.92
N GLU A 25 2.96 -6.10 -14.25
CA GLU A 25 2.15 -7.10 -13.55
C GLU A 25 2.53 -7.18 -12.06
N GLY A 26 3.82 -7.18 -11.74
CA GLY A 26 4.34 -7.21 -10.37
C GLY A 26 3.93 -5.99 -9.54
N GLU A 27 3.97 -4.80 -10.15
CA GLU A 27 3.54 -3.55 -9.51
C GLU A 27 2.05 -3.63 -9.13
N HIS A 28 1.19 -4.20 -10.00
CA HIS A 28 -0.25 -4.29 -9.75
C HIS A 28 -0.58 -5.09 -8.48
N TYR A 29 0.03 -6.27 -8.32
CA TYR A 29 -0.16 -7.08 -7.12
C TYR A 29 0.37 -6.38 -5.86
N MET A 30 1.50 -5.68 -5.97
CA MET A 30 2.08 -4.93 -4.86
C MET A 30 1.16 -3.78 -4.40
N MET A 31 0.53 -3.07 -5.34
CA MET A 31 -0.43 -1.99 -5.02
C MET A 31 -1.70 -2.51 -4.35
N ILE A 32 -2.20 -3.69 -4.74
CA ILE A 32 -3.34 -4.33 -4.08
C ILE A 32 -2.98 -4.71 -2.64
N LEU A 33 -1.81 -5.33 -2.43
CA LEU A 33 -1.34 -5.68 -1.08
C LEU A 33 -1.18 -4.45 -0.20
N LEU A 34 -0.62 -3.36 -0.73
CA LEU A 34 -0.50 -2.09 -0.03
C LEU A 34 -1.87 -1.51 0.35
N SER A 35 -2.85 -1.59 -0.55
CA SER A 35 -4.21 -1.11 -0.30
C SER A 35 -4.91 -1.89 0.82
N ILE A 36 -4.72 -3.22 0.84
CA ILE A 36 -5.20 -4.09 1.94
C ILE A 36 -4.54 -3.71 3.26
N PHE A 37 -3.23 -3.49 3.26
CA PHE A 37 -2.50 -3.09 4.46
C PHE A 37 -3.00 -1.76 5.03
N ILE A 38 -3.20 -0.75 4.16
CA ILE A 38 -3.75 0.55 4.53
C ILE A 38 -5.17 0.41 5.10
N LEU A 39 -6.00 -0.46 4.49
CA LEU A 39 -7.35 -0.73 4.97
C LEU A 39 -7.34 -1.33 6.37
N ILE A 40 -6.49 -2.33 6.63
CA ILE A 40 -6.37 -2.95 7.96
C ILE A 40 -5.98 -1.91 9.01
N ILE A 41 -5.00 -1.05 8.70
CA ILE A 41 -4.61 0.04 9.59
C ILE A 41 -5.78 0.98 9.86
N GLY A 42 -6.48 1.41 8.81
CA GLY A 42 -7.65 2.29 8.93
C GLY A 42 -8.74 1.69 9.83
N ILE A 43 -9.02 0.39 9.68
CA ILE A 43 -10.00 -0.34 10.51
C ILE A 43 -9.53 -0.41 11.97
N ILE A 44 -8.25 -0.70 12.23
CA ILE A 44 -7.70 -0.73 13.59
C ILE A 44 -7.85 0.65 14.25
N MET A 45 -7.51 1.73 13.54
CA MET A 45 -7.65 3.10 14.02
C MET A 45 -9.12 3.49 14.31
N LEU A 46 -10.08 2.94 13.57
CA LEU A 46 -11.52 3.14 13.79
C LEU A 46 -12.06 2.39 15.02
N ILE A 47 -11.75 1.10 15.13
CA ILE A 47 -12.32 0.20 16.14
C ILE A 47 -11.61 0.39 17.49
N SER A 48 -10.28 0.40 17.50
CA SER A 48 -9.47 0.42 18.72
C SER A 48 -8.31 1.42 18.59
N PRO A 49 -8.61 2.74 18.68
CA PRO A 49 -7.58 3.77 18.68
C PRO A 49 -6.59 3.63 19.84
N ASP A 50 -6.99 2.98 20.95
CA ASP A 50 -6.10 2.69 22.08
C ASP A 50 -5.00 1.69 21.71
N THR A 51 -5.34 0.65 20.95
CA THR A 51 -4.36 -0.32 20.42
C THR A 51 -3.40 0.36 19.44
N TRP A 52 -3.93 1.24 18.58
CA TRP A 52 -3.12 2.03 17.67
C TRP A 52 -2.14 2.95 18.42
N TRP A 53 -2.61 3.61 19.47
CA TRP A 53 -1.79 4.44 20.34
C TRP A 53 -0.71 3.62 21.07
N GLN A 54 -1.05 2.42 21.55
CA GLN A 54 -0.07 1.52 22.16
C GLN A 54 1.06 1.16 21.20
N ILE A 55 0.74 0.87 19.93
CA ILE A 55 1.76 0.51 18.93
C ILE A 55 2.62 1.73 18.54
N THR A 56 2.03 2.92 18.43
CA THR A 56 2.68 4.08 17.79
C THR A 56 3.24 5.13 18.74
N GLU A 57 2.68 5.27 19.94
CA GLU A 57 2.94 6.36 20.88
C GLU A 57 3.34 5.88 22.28
N SER A 58 2.87 4.72 22.75
CA SER A 58 3.13 4.31 24.15
C SER A 58 4.61 4.19 24.52
N TRP A 59 5.47 3.89 23.54
CA TRP A 59 6.91 3.77 23.75
C TRP A 59 7.64 5.12 23.84
N LYS A 60 7.00 6.23 23.46
CA LYS A 60 7.65 7.56 23.42
C LYS A 60 7.70 8.26 24.77
N SER A 61 6.85 7.89 25.71
CA SER A 61 6.78 8.54 27.02
C SER A 61 6.61 7.51 28.12
N TYR A 62 7.53 7.51 29.07
CA TYR A 62 7.47 6.68 30.27
C TYR A 62 6.28 7.04 31.19
N ALA A 63 5.71 8.24 31.03
CA ALA A 63 4.62 8.77 31.88
C ALA A 63 3.25 8.77 31.19
N ALA A 64 3.16 8.44 29.90
CA ALA A 64 1.88 8.40 29.21
C ALA A 64 1.22 7.06 29.50
N VAL A 65 0.17 7.08 30.31
CA VAL A 65 -0.58 5.87 30.71
C VAL A 65 -1.73 5.60 29.74
N GLU A 66 -2.37 6.65 29.22
CA GLU A 66 -3.55 6.54 28.35
C GLU A 66 -3.55 7.61 27.23
N PRO A 67 -4.16 7.30 26.07
CA PRO A 67 -4.38 8.27 25.01
C PRO A 67 -5.37 9.37 25.44
N SER A 68 -5.13 10.60 24.97
CA SER A 68 -6.08 11.70 25.20
C SER A 68 -7.36 11.54 24.36
N ASP A 69 -8.48 12.05 24.88
CA ASP A 69 -9.77 12.08 24.16
C ASP A 69 -9.68 12.74 22.78
N PHE A 70 -8.83 13.78 22.66
CA PHE A 70 -8.60 14.46 21.40
C PHE A 70 -7.87 13.54 20.40
N TYR A 71 -6.85 12.82 20.87
CA TYR A 71 -6.14 11.83 20.06
C TYR A 71 -7.08 10.73 19.55
N ILE A 72 -7.95 10.20 20.42
CA ILE A 72 -8.93 9.16 20.05
C ILE A 72 -9.86 9.66 18.93
N LYS A 73 -10.40 10.87 19.07
CA LYS A 73 -11.32 11.45 18.08
C LYS A 73 -10.64 11.65 16.73
N ILE A 74 -9.45 12.26 16.72
CA ILE A 74 -8.69 12.49 15.49
C ILE A 74 -8.27 11.17 14.85
N THR A 75 -7.82 10.19 15.64
CA THR A 75 -7.40 8.86 15.16
C THR A 75 -8.55 8.14 14.47
N ARG A 76 -9.78 8.21 15.00
CA ARG A 76 -10.96 7.62 14.34
C ARG A 76 -11.30 8.31 13.03
N VAL A 77 -11.22 9.64 12.98
CA VAL A 77 -11.47 10.42 11.75
C VAL A 77 -10.43 10.05 10.68
N VAL A 78 -9.15 10.03 11.03
CA VAL A 78 -8.06 9.62 10.13
C VAL A 78 -8.21 8.16 9.71
N GLY A 79 -8.56 7.26 10.64
CA GLY A 79 -8.85 5.85 10.34
C GLY A 79 -9.99 5.67 9.34
N GLY A 80 -11.01 6.52 9.42
CA GLY A 80 -12.08 6.63 8.43
C GLY A 80 -11.56 6.93 7.03
N PHE A 81 -10.73 7.96 6.89
CA PHE A 81 -10.11 8.31 5.61
C PHE A 81 -9.18 7.20 5.09
N PHE A 82 -8.35 6.61 5.95
CA PHE A 82 -7.47 5.51 5.59
C PHE A 82 -8.26 4.29 5.10
N SER A 83 -9.39 3.98 5.76
CA SER A 83 -10.27 2.90 5.33
C SER A 83 -10.92 3.19 3.97
N MET A 84 -11.40 4.43 3.75
CA MET A 84 -11.95 4.82 2.45
C MET A 84 -10.91 4.73 1.33
N ILE A 85 -9.68 5.19 1.57
CA ILE A 85 -8.58 5.11 0.61
C ILE A 85 -8.21 3.65 0.34
N GLY A 86 -8.11 2.82 1.38
CA GLY A 86 -7.80 1.39 1.25
C GLY A 86 -8.84 0.65 0.42
N VAL A 87 -10.13 0.84 0.71
CA VAL A 87 -11.22 0.27 -0.10
C VAL A 87 -11.18 0.80 -1.53
N GLY A 88 -11.02 2.11 -1.70
CA GLY A 88 -10.93 2.75 -3.01
C GLY A 88 -9.76 2.22 -3.85
N GLY A 89 -8.60 2.02 -3.23
CA GLY A 89 -7.41 1.45 -3.87
C GLY A 89 -7.65 0.00 -4.30
N ILE A 90 -8.22 -0.84 -3.43
CA ILE A 90 -8.56 -2.23 -3.79
C ILE A 90 -9.52 -2.25 -4.98
N ILE A 91 -10.61 -1.46 -4.92
CA ILE A 91 -11.58 -1.40 -6.01
C ILE A 91 -10.92 -0.92 -7.30
N PHE A 92 -10.12 0.14 -7.25
CA PHE A 92 -9.45 0.72 -8.41
C PHE A 92 -8.49 -0.27 -9.06
N PHE A 93 -7.57 -0.87 -8.30
CA PHE A 93 -6.57 -1.80 -8.84
C PHE A 93 -7.15 -3.19 -9.19
N LEU A 94 -8.33 -3.55 -8.66
CA LEU A 94 -9.02 -4.79 -9.03
C LEU A 94 -9.87 -4.64 -10.30
N LEU A 95 -10.52 -3.49 -10.48
CA LEU A 95 -11.40 -3.22 -11.64
C LEU A 95 -10.66 -2.63 -12.83
N LEU A 96 -9.58 -1.88 -12.61
CA LEU A 96 -8.75 -1.33 -13.66
C LEU A 96 -7.54 -2.26 -13.86
N PRO A 97 -7.49 -3.02 -14.96
CA PRO A 97 -6.32 -3.84 -15.31
C PRO A 97 -5.13 -2.98 -15.74
#